data_AF-A0A426XNK0-F1
#
_entry.id   AF-A0A426XNK0-F1
#
_cell.length_a   1.000
_cell.length_b   1.000
_cell.length_c   1.000
_cell.angle_alpha   90.00
_cell.angle_beta   90.00
_cell.angle_gamma   90.00
#
_symmetry.space_group_name_H-M   'P 1'
#
loop_
_entity.id
_entity.type
_entity.pdbx_description
1 polymer ?
#
loop_
_entity_poly.entity_id
_entity_poly.type
_entity_poly.pdbx_seq_one_letter_code
_entity_poly.pdbx_strand_id
1 'polypeptide(L)' 'LYNRKVGLRSIRSSDLVLRKIEVSDPTQSRGKLATNWEGPYRVINIIREGTCPLATIEGQLLPRTWHISNLQKFYA' A
#
# COMPACT_ATOMS: atom_id res chain seq x y z
N LEU A 1 -4.68 -24.49 10.76
CA LEU A 1 -5.34 -23.69 9.70
C LEU A 1 -5.07 -22.20 9.94
N TYR A 2 -3.83 -21.74 9.74
CA TYR A 2 -3.43 -20.36 10.03
C TYR A 2 -3.56 -19.49 8.77
N ASN A 3 -4.80 -19.32 8.31
CA ASN A 3 -5.12 -18.25 7.38
C ASN A 3 -5.81 -17.15 8.19
N ARG A 4 -5.02 -16.51 9.07
CA ARG A 4 -5.36 -15.20 9.61
C ARG A 4 -5.24 -14.24 8.43
N LYS A 5 -6.27 -14.23 7.57
CA LYS A 5 -6.50 -13.20 6.56
C LYS A 5 -6.54 -11.90 7.35
N VAL A 6 -5.36 -11.29 7.51
CA VAL A 6 -5.15 -9.99 8.11
C VAL A 6 -6.16 -9.11 7.40
N GLY A 7 -7.20 -8.72 8.15
CA GLY A 7 -8.44 -8.26 7.55
C GLY A 7 -8.12 -7.25 6.48
N LEU A 8 -8.70 -7.44 5.29
CA LEU A 8 -9.01 -6.39 4.36
C LEU A 8 -9.84 -5.35 5.13
N ARG A 9 -9.20 -4.57 6.02
CA ARG A 9 -9.77 -3.35 6.56
C ARG A 9 -10.08 -2.57 5.32
N SER A 10 -11.36 -2.29 5.07
CA SER A 10 -11.78 -1.60 3.86
C SER A 10 -10.94 -0.35 3.69
N ILE A 11 -9.94 -0.43 2.82
CA ILE A 11 -9.21 0.73 2.33
C ILE A 11 -10.27 1.52 1.57
N ARG A 12 -10.36 2.80 1.84
CA ARG A 12 -11.29 3.74 1.22
C ARG A 12 -10.50 4.86 0.57
N SER A 13 -11.13 5.56 -0.35
CA SER A 13 -10.64 6.85 -0.85
C SER A 13 -10.27 7.76 0.33
N SER A 14 -9.16 8.48 0.21
CA SER A 14 -8.53 9.32 1.24
C SER A 14 -7.87 8.63 2.42
N ASP A 15 -7.94 7.29 2.56
CA ASP A 15 -7.21 6.61 3.63
C ASP A 15 -5.69 6.76 3.43
N LEU A 16 -4.97 6.88 4.55
CA LEU A 16 -3.52 6.73 4.57
C LEU A 16 -3.15 5.25 4.58
N VAL A 17 -2.18 4.88 3.74
CA VAL A 17 -1.76 3.50 3.54
C VAL A 17 -0.23 3.43 3.39
N LEU A 18 0.35 2.34 3.85
CA LEU A 18 1.71 1.94 3.53
C LEU A 18 1.70 1.03 2.30
N ARG A 19 2.71 1.12 1.44
CA ARG A 19 2.86 0.24 0.26
C ARG A 19 3.92 -0.82 0.50
N LYS A 20 3.75 -2.00 -0.09
CA LYS A 20 4.73 -3.09 0.01
C LYS A 20 5.98 -2.80 -0.84
N ILE A 21 7.16 -2.82 -0.23
CA ILE A 21 8.46 -2.52 -0.86
C ILE A 21 8.84 -3.56 -1.92
N GLU A 22 8.58 -4.85 -1.67
CA GLU A 22 8.90 -5.93 -2.61
C GLU A 22 8.26 -5.73 -3.99
N VAL A 23 7.13 -5.01 -4.04
CA VAL A 23 6.41 -4.72 -5.28
C VAL A 23 6.94 -3.44 -5.93
N SER A 24 7.51 -2.49 -5.18
CA SER A 24 8.13 -1.27 -5.72
C SER A 24 9.60 -1.44 -6.11
N ASP A 25 10.36 -2.23 -5.35
CA ASP A 25 11.81 -2.43 -5.50
C ASP A 25 12.13 -3.92 -5.38
N PRO A 26 12.22 -4.65 -6.51
CA PRO A 26 12.55 -6.08 -6.53
C PRO A 26 14.04 -6.34 -6.23
N THR A 27 14.88 -5.31 -6.18
CA THR A 27 16.32 -5.42 -5.96
C THR A 27 16.73 -5.55 -4.48
N GLN A 28 15.76 -5.53 -3.55
CA GLN A 28 15.87 -5.86 -2.12
C GLN A 28 17.27 -5.59 -1.51
N SER A 29 17.78 -4.36 -1.66
CA SER A 29 19.02 -3.93 -1.01
C SER A 29 18.88 -3.72 0.51
N ARG A 30 17.67 -3.87 1.06
CA ARG A 30 17.42 -3.84 2.50
C ARG A 30 17.22 -5.27 3.01
N GLY A 31 18.18 -5.73 3.81
CA GLY A 31 18.29 -7.12 4.27
C GLY A 31 17.05 -7.67 4.97
N LYS A 32 17.05 -9.00 5.16
CA LYS A 32 15.99 -9.92 5.62
C LYS A 32 15.14 -9.52 6.87
N LEU A 33 15.46 -8.40 7.52
CA LEU A 33 14.82 -7.87 8.74
C LEU A 33 14.26 -6.46 8.56
N ALA A 34 14.37 -5.85 7.38
CA ALA A 34 13.82 -4.53 7.13
C ALA A 34 12.29 -4.57 6.97
N THR A 35 11.61 -3.53 7.47
CA THR A 35 10.17 -3.36 7.29
C THR A 35 9.82 -3.38 5.80
N ASN A 36 9.05 -4.38 5.34
CA ASN A 36 8.64 -4.54 3.94
C ASN A 36 7.58 -3.52 3.47
N TRP A 37 7.33 -2.47 4.26
CA TRP A 37 6.32 -1.45 4.01
C TRP A 37 6.99 -0.08 3.98
N GLU A 38 6.66 0.73 2.99
CA GLU A 38 7.19 2.07 2.82
C GLU A 38 6.07 3.10 2.82
N GLY A 39 6.37 4.22 3.50
CA GLY A 39 5.77 5.52 3.28
C GLY A 39 4.30 5.63 3.65
N PRO A 40 3.85 6.75 4.21
CA PRO A 40 2.44 7.09 4.20
C PRO A 40 2.05 7.65 2.83
N TYR A 41 1.18 6.93 2.13
CA TYR A 41 0.55 7.34 0.88
C TYR A 41 -0.95 7.55 1.08
N ARG A 42 -1.55 8.43 0.28
CA ARG A 42 -2.99 8.66 0.30
C ARG A 42 -3.65 7.93 -0.86
N VAL A 43 -4.71 7.18 -0.56
CA VAL A 43 -5.54 6.56 -1.59
C VAL A 43 -6.36 7.64 -2.26
N ILE A 44 -6.27 7.75 -3.57
CA ILE A 44 -7.04 8.78 -4.31
C ILE A 44 -8.48 8.31 -4.50
N ASN A 45 -8.63 7.15 -5.13
CA ASN A 45 -9.92 6.50 -5.34
C ASN A 45 -9.70 4.99 -5.50
N ILE A 46 -10.77 4.22 -5.34
CA ILE A 46 -10.78 2.80 -5.65
C ILE A 46 -11.46 2.66 -7.00
N ILE A 47 -10.74 2.07 -7.96
CA ILE A 47 -11.24 1.94 -9.33
C ILE A 47 -12.18 0.73 -9.41
N ARG A 48 -11.64 -0.46 -9.69
CA ARG A 48 -12.35 -1.75 -9.71
C ARG A 48 -11.39 -2.87 -9.30
N GLU A 49 -11.95 -3.98 -8.84
CA GLU A 49 -11.22 -5.19 -8.41
C GLU A 49 -10.20 -4.97 -7.28
N GLY A 50 -10.32 -3.85 -6.56
CA GLY A 50 -9.40 -3.51 -5.48
C GLY A 50 -8.06 -2.94 -5.97
N THR A 51 -8.05 -2.26 -7.11
CA THR A 51 -6.90 -1.46 -7.55
C THR A 51 -7.16 0.03 -7.30
N CYS A 52 -6.15 0.74 -6.81
CA CYS A 52 -6.23 2.16 -6.49
C CYS A 52 -4.93 2.90 -6.85
N PRO A 53 -5.01 4.10 -7.46
CA PRO A 53 -3.90 5.01 -7.51
C PRO A 53 -3.62 5.60 -6.13
N LEU A 54 -2.33 5.80 -5.87
CA LEU A 54 -1.84 6.43 -4.65
C LEU A 54 -1.32 7.82 -4.98
N ALA A 55 -1.34 8.70 -4.00
CA ALA A 55 -0.59 9.94 -3.99
C ALA A 55 0.38 9.98 -2.82
N THR A 56 1.47 10.71 -2.97
CA THR A 56 2.32 11.11 -1.86
C THR A 56 1.53 11.99 -0.90
N ILE A 57 2.03 12.16 0.33
CA ILE A 57 1.42 13.07 1.30
C ILE A 57 1.39 14.52 0.82
N GLU A 58 2.27 14.87 -0.12
CA GLU A 58 2.36 16.17 -0.81
C GLU A 58 1.36 16.31 -1.97
N GLY A 59 0.56 15.27 -2.26
CA GLY A 59 -0.46 15.29 -3.29
C GLY A 59 0.02 14.91 -4.70
N GLN A 60 1.27 14.45 -4.85
CA GLN A 60 1.76 13.98 -6.15
C GLN A 60 1.26 12.55 -6.41
N LEU A 61 0.60 12.34 -7.54
CA LEU A 61 0.15 11.02 -7.98
C LEU A 61 1.34 10.12 -8.31
N LEU A 62 1.30 8.88 -7.81
CA LEU A 62 2.24 7.87 -8.28
C LEU A 62 1.87 7.41 -9.70
N PRO A 63 2.85 7.19 -10.57
CA PRO A 63 2.61 6.75 -11.94
C PRO A 63 2.04 5.33 -12.04
N ARG A 64 2.08 4.57 -10.94
CA ARG A 64 1.62 3.19 -10.85
C ARG A 64 0.36 3.07 -9.99
N THR A 65 -0.58 2.25 -10.43
CA THR A 65 -1.75 1.82 -9.65
C THR A 65 -1.43 0.60 -8.79
N TRP A 66 -2.00 0.54 -7.59
CA TRP A 66 -1.68 -0.45 -6.58
C TRP A 66 -2.89 -1.30 -6.19
N HIS A 67 -2.70 -2.60 -6.12
CA HIS A 67 -3.72 -3.52 -5.59
C HIS A 67 -3.80 -3.39 -4.07
N ILE A 68 -5.01 -3.40 -3.51
CA ILE A 68 -5.30 -3.27 -2.07
C ILE A 68 -4.54 -4.31 -1.24
N SER A 69 -4.31 -5.51 -1.77
CA SER A 69 -3.50 -6.55 -1.11
C SER A 69 -2.04 -6.16 -0.87
N ASN A 70 -1.51 -5.21 -1.64
CA ASN A 70 -0.16 -4.67 -1.50
C ASN A 70 -0.12 -3.39 -0.67
N LEU A 71 -1.24 -3.07 -0.01
CA LEU A 71 -1.41 -1.88 0.81
C LEU A 71 -1.81 -2.26 2.23
N GLN A 72 -1.32 -1.51 3.20
CA GLN A 72 -1.69 -1.66 4.59
C GLN A 72 -2.20 -0.33 5.11
N LYS A 73 -3.41 -0.30 5.67
CA LYS A 73 -3.96 0.92 6.26
C LYS A 73 -3.06 1.44 7.39
N PHE A 74 -2.65 2.70 7.27
CA PHE A 74 -1.88 3.44 8.25
C PHE A 74 -2.83 4.26 9.11
N TYR A 75 -2.75 4.07 10.42
CA TYR A 75 -3.47 4.88 11.40
C TYR A 75 -2.41 5.79 12.03
N ALA A 76 -2.53 7.10 11.80
CA ALA A 76 -1.74 8.10 12.51
C ALA A 76 -2.31 8.30 13.92
#